data_AF-A0A944KX70-F1
#
_entry.id   AF-A0A944KX70-F1
#
_cell.length_a   1.000
_cell.length_b   1.000
_cell.length_c   1.000
_cell.angle_alpha   90.00
_cell.angle_beta   90.00
_cell.angle_gamma   90.00
#
_symmetry.space_group_name_H-M   'P 1'
#
loop_
_entity.id
_entity.type
_entity.pdbx_description
1 polymer ?
#
loop_
_entity_poly.entity_id
_entity_poly.type
_entity_poly.pdbx_seq_one_letter_code
_entity_poly.pdbx_strand_id
1 'polypeptide(L)'
;MASKPVTIRVEEQLHALLKERAEAEGTTVTALITQAAHDAVRDPRLEGAAEVFRAFINDNADAFDAAFPEDAPARLDAPGRAA
;
A
#
# COMPACT_ATOMS: atom_id res chain seq x y z
N MET A 1 4.81 15.29 20.43
CA MET A 1 5.27 15.24 19.03
C MET A 1 5.29 16.66 18.49
N ALA A 2 6.40 17.12 17.90
CA ALA A 2 6.48 18.47 17.36
C ALA A 2 5.83 18.51 15.97
N SER A 3 4.79 19.34 15.78
CA SER A 3 4.16 19.59 14.48
C SER A 3 4.88 20.72 13.75
N LYS A 4 5.15 20.57 12.45
CA LYS A 4 5.70 21.63 11.59
C LYS A 4 4.61 22.13 10.64
N PRO A 5 4.42 23.47 10.49
CA PRO A 5 3.47 24.00 9.53
C PRO A 5 3.95 23.78 8.10
N VAL A 6 3.03 23.44 7.21
CA VAL A 6 3.28 23.29 5.77
C VAL A 6 2.25 24.14 5.03
N THR A 7 2.70 24.95 4.07
CA THR A 7 1.81 25.74 3.20
C THR A 7 1.76 25.09 1.83
N ILE A 8 0.56 24.67 1.41
CA ILE A 8 0.32 24.02 0.11
C ILE A 8 -0.62 24.91 -0.69
N ARG A 9 -0.29 25.15 -1.96
CA ARG A 9 -1.21 25.81 -2.90
C ARG A 9 -2.17 24.78 -3.44
N VAL A 10 -3.47 25.07 -3.36
CA VAL A 10 -4.54 24.24 -3.90
C VAL A 10 -5.46 25.10 -4.75
N GLU A 11 -6.07 24.49 -5.76
CA GLU A 11 -7.12 25.13 -6.54
C GLU A 11 -8.30 25.54 -5.65
N GLU A 12 -8.92 26.68 -5.93
CA GLU A 12 -10.03 27.22 -5.11
C GLU A 12 -11.20 26.21 -5.02
N GLN A 13 -11.50 25.53 -6.13
CA GLN A 13 -12.54 24.51 -6.17
C GLN A 13 -12.23 23.34 -5.22
N LEU A 14 -10.97 22.92 -5.15
CA LEU A 14 -10.55 21.84 -4.25
C LEU A 14 -10.66 22.29 -2.79
N HIS A 15 -10.28 23.53 -2.49
CA HIS A 15 -10.42 24.09 -1.15
C HIS A 15 -11.90 24.15 -0.71
N ALA A 16 -12.81 24.55 -1.60
CA ALA A 16 -14.24 24.55 -1.32
C ALA A 16 -14.78 23.14 -0.99
N LEU A 17 -14.41 22.12 -1.79
CA LEU A 17 -14.80 20.73 -1.55
C LEU A 17 -14.25 20.19 -0.22
N LEU A 18 -12.99 20.51 0.10
CA LEU A 18 -12.38 20.11 1.37
C LEU A 18 -13.11 20.72 2.56
N LYS A 19 -13.54 21.98 2.42
CA LYS A 19 -14.30 22.69 3.45
C LYS A 19 -15.68 22.07 3.66
N GLU A 20 -16.43 21.83 2.58
CA GLU A 20 -17.73 21.17 2.63
C GLU A 20 -17.63 19.79 3.33
N ARG A 21 -16.63 19.00 2.94
CA ARG A 21 -16.37 17.70 3.56
C ARG A 21 -16.03 17.81 5.04
N ALA A 22 -15.19 18.78 5.41
CA ALA A 22 -14.81 18.99 6.81
C ALA A 22 -16.03 19.35 7.66
N GLU A 23 -16.91 20.21 7.15
CA GLU A 23 -18.17 20.58 7.81
C GLU A 23 -19.11 19.38 7.95
N ALA A 24 -19.25 18.57 6.89
CA ALA A 24 -20.08 17.36 6.91
C ALA A 24 -19.58 16.30 7.92
N GLU A 25 -18.26 16.17 8.07
CA GLU A 25 -17.63 15.22 9.01
C GLU A 25 -17.42 15.82 10.41
N GLY A 26 -17.80 17.08 10.66
CA GLY A 26 -17.60 17.76 11.94
C GLY A 26 -16.13 17.94 12.33
N THR A 27 -15.25 18.05 11.33
CA THR A 27 -13.80 18.13 11.47
C THR A 27 -13.24 19.40 10.82
N THR A 28 -11.92 19.53 10.75
CA THR A 28 -11.24 20.65 10.08
C THR A 28 -10.58 20.20 8.79
N VAL A 29 -10.43 21.11 7.83
CA VAL A 29 -9.67 20.88 6.58
C VAL A 29 -8.25 20.39 6.89
N THR A 30 -7.60 20.97 7.91
CA THR A 30 -6.27 20.52 8.36
C THR A 30 -6.28 19.08 8.86
N ALA A 31 -7.29 18.67 9.62
CA ALA A 31 -7.41 17.30 10.11
C ALA A 31 -7.63 16.31 8.94
N LEU A 32 -8.48 16.66 7.97
CA LEU A 32 -8.66 15.86 6.75
C LEU A 32 -7.36 15.69 5.97
N ILE A 33 -6.64 16.78 5.71
CA ILE A 33 -5.37 16.73 4.97
C ILE A 33 -4.32 15.96 5.76
N THR A 34 -4.27 16.13 7.08
CA THR A 34 -3.34 15.41 7.95
C THR A 34 -3.60 13.91 7.91
N GLN A 35 -4.86 13.49 7.99
CA GLN A 35 -5.25 12.09 7.90
C GLN A 35 -4.93 11.51 6.52
N ALA A 36 -5.30 12.20 5.45
CA ALA A 36 -5.00 11.77 4.09
C ALA A 36 -3.48 11.66 3.84
N ALA A 37 -2.68 12.60 4.36
CA ALA A 37 -1.22 12.54 4.27
C ALA A 37 -0.64 11.40 5.11
N HIS A 38 -1.19 11.13 6.29
CA HIS A 38 -0.81 9.99 7.10
C HIS A 38 -1.09 8.67 6.35
N ASP A 39 -2.29 8.51 5.81
CA ASP A 39 -2.70 7.31 5.08
C ASP A 39 -1.94 7.14 3.75
N ALA A 40 -1.54 8.24 3.09
CA ALA A 40 -0.72 8.18 1.88
C ALA A 40 0.75 7.79 2.16
N VAL A 41 1.29 8.13 3.33
CA VAL A 41 2.69 7.82 3.71
C VAL A 41 2.78 6.47 4.44
N ARG A 42 1.73 6.10 5.17
CA ARG A 42 1.56 4.81 5.85
C ARG A 42 0.20 4.28 5.46
N ASP A 43 0.13 3.61 4.31
CA ASP A 43 -1.09 2.89 3.95
C ASP A 43 -1.23 1.69 4.90
N PRO A 44 -2.24 1.67 5.80
CA PRO A 44 -2.42 0.59 6.75
C PRO A 44 -2.69 -0.75 6.08
N ARG A 45 -3.14 -0.74 4.82
CA ARG A 45 -3.33 -1.96 4.01
C ARG A 45 -2.00 -2.51 3.51
N LEU A 46 -0.97 -1.67 3.38
CA LEU A 46 0.37 -2.07 2.93
C LEU A 46 1.31 -2.32 4.11
N GLU A 47 1.06 -1.74 5.28
CA GLU A 47 1.70 -2.14 6.54
C GLU A 47 1.34 -3.60 6.85
N GLY A 48 2.28 -4.52 6.57
CA GLY A 48 2.12 -5.95 6.81
C GLY A 48 1.62 -6.77 5.61
N ALA A 49 1.13 -6.16 4.52
CA ALA A 49 0.73 -6.93 3.33
C ALA A 49 1.90 -7.69 2.70
N ALA A 50 3.09 -7.11 2.70
CA ALA A 50 4.30 -7.81 2.25
C ALA A 50 4.63 -9.00 3.15
N GLU A 51 4.36 -8.92 4.45
CA GLU A 51 4.61 -9.99 5.42
C GLU A 51 3.56 -11.10 5.30
N VAL A 52 2.28 -10.74 5.15
CA VAL A 52 1.18 -11.68 4.87
C VAL A 52 1.40 -12.40 3.54
N PHE A 53 1.81 -11.67 2.49
CA PHE A 53 2.13 -12.27 1.20
C PHE A 53 3.32 -13.23 1.32
N ARG A 54 4.40 -12.85 2.02
CA ARG A 54 5.54 -13.76 2.27
C ARG A 54 5.14 -15.01 3.03
N ALA A 55 4.32 -14.87 4.09
CA ALA A 55 3.82 -16.00 4.85
C ALA A 55 2.97 -16.93 3.99
N PHE A 56 2.03 -16.38 3.22
CA PHE A 56 1.19 -17.15 2.29
C PHE A 56 2.03 -17.92 1.26
N ILE A 57 3.02 -17.27 0.64
CA ILE A 57 3.91 -17.95 -0.32
C ILE A 57 4.68 -19.08 0.36
N ASN A 58 5.29 -18.84 1.53
CA ASN A 58 6.03 -19.89 2.24
C ASN A 58 5.14 -21.09 2.60
N ASP A 59 3.91 -20.86 3.04
CA ASP A 59 2.98 -21.93 3.43
C ASP A 59 2.47 -22.75 2.24
N ASN A 60 2.50 -22.20 1.03
CA ASN A 60 1.90 -22.80 -0.17
C ASN A 60 2.90 -23.14 -1.28
N ALA A 61 4.18 -22.76 -1.14
CA ALA A 61 5.21 -22.96 -2.15
C ALA A 61 5.37 -24.44 -2.52
N ASP A 62 5.43 -25.33 -1.53
CA ASP A 62 5.57 -26.78 -1.78
C ASP A 62 4.36 -27.36 -2.52
N ALA A 63 3.15 -26.87 -2.21
CA ALA A 63 1.92 -27.30 -2.88
C ALA A 63 1.86 -26.80 -4.33
N PHE A 64 2.37 -25.58 -4.58
CA PHE A 64 2.50 -25.03 -5.92
C PHE A 64 3.50 -25.82 -6.76
N ASP A 65 4.70 -26.10 -6.22
CA ASP A 65 5.73 -26.88 -6.91
C ASP A 65 5.26 -28.31 -7.21
N ALA A 66 4.46 -28.92 -6.32
CA ALA A 66 3.84 -30.22 -6.57
C ALA A 66 2.76 -30.19 -7.66
N ALA A 67 2.01 -29.07 -7.77
CA ALA A 67 0.96 -28.90 -8.78
C ALA A 67 1.51 -28.53 -10.16
N PHE A 68 2.65 -27.84 -10.21
CA PHE A 68 3.35 -27.43 -11.43
C PHE A 68 4.81 -27.90 -11.42
N PRO A 69 5.06 -29.22 -11.52
CA PRO A 69 6.43 -29.74 -11.37
C PRO A 69 7.39 -29.27 -12.45
N GLU A 70 6.89 -28.81 -13.60
CA GLU A 70 7.69 -28.27 -14.71
C GLU A 70 8.21 -26.85 -14.48
N ASP A 71 7.54 -26.08 -13.61
CA ASP A 71 7.89 -24.71 -13.26
C ASP A 71 8.62 -24.62 -11.90
N ALA A 72 8.80 -25.76 -11.23
CA ALA A 72 9.47 -25.85 -9.94
C ALA A 72 10.93 -25.31 -10.04
N PRO A 73 11.38 -24.45 -9.11
CA PRO A 73 12.68 -23.78 -9.18
C PRO A 73 13.86 -24.75 -9.29
N ALA A 74 13.77 -25.92 -8.65
CA ALA A 74 14.81 -26.95 -8.67
C ALA A 74 15.12 -27.50 -10.09
N ARG A 75 14.24 -27.26 -11.07
CA ARG A 75 14.47 -27.62 -12.48
C ARG A 75 15.02 -26.46 -13.32
N LEU A 76 14.90 -25.22 -12.85
CA LEU A 76 15.49 -24.05 -13.51
C LEU A 76 17.02 -23.99 -13.31
N ASP A 77 17.54 -24.63 -12.27
CA ASP A 77 18.99 -24.83 -12.04
C ASP A 77 19.60 -25.96 -12.90
N ALA A 78 18.78 -26.70 -13.67
CA ALA A 78 19.29 -27.66 -14.64
C ALA A 78 19.86 -26.92 -15.86
N PRO A 79 21.11 -27.21 -16.29
CA PRO A 79 21.70 -26.53 -17.43
C PRO A 79 20.95 -26.92 -18.70
N GLY A 80 20.03 -26.06 -19.17
CA GLY A 80 19.32 -26.36 -20.41
C GLY A 80 18.04 -25.60 -20.76
N ARG A 81 17.62 -24.56 -20.02
CA ARG A 81 16.50 -23.71 -20.48
C ARG A 81 16.80 -22.22 -20.34
N ALA A 82 17.39 -21.68 -21.41
CA ALA A 82 17.25 -20.29 -21.78
C ALA A 82 16.50 -20.26 -23.13
N ALA A 83 15.26 -19.75 -23.11
CA ALA A 83 14.56 -19.01 -24.16
C ALA A 83 13.06 -18.93 -23.80
#